data_AF-A0A357F4R5-F1
#
_entry.id   AF-A0A357F4R5-F1
#
_cell.length_a   1.000
_cell.length_b   1.000
_cell.length_c   1.000
_cell.angle_alpha   90.00
_cell.angle_beta   90.00
_cell.angle_gamma   90.00
#
_symmetry.space_group_name_H-M   'P 1'
#
loop_
_entity.id
_entity.type
_entity.pdbx_description
1 polymer ?
#
loop_
_entity_poly.entity_id
_entity_poly.type
_entity_poly.pdbx_seq_one_letter_code
_entity_poly.pdbx_strand_id
1 'polypeptide(L)'
;MNKFLDILKDRILIFDGAMGSSLQALNLTIDDWGGPQFENCSENLLYTRPDAIEKVHTSFLDVGCDVIETNSFGGSEVVLAEFGIAERTYDVNKKAAELAKRLAADYSTPEKPRFAAGSIGPGTKLPTLGHITYRNLKNAYREQVRGLFDGGSDLFIVETCQDLLQTKAA
;
A
#
# COMPACT_ATOMS: atom_id res chain seq x y z
N MET A 1 -4.36 -14.53 -19.12
CA MET A 1 -3.08 -15.09 -18.65
C MET A 1 -2.40 -14.05 -17.80
N ASN A 2 -1.97 -14.41 -16.60
CA ASN A 2 -1.53 -13.45 -15.58
C ASN A 2 -0.08 -13.02 -15.91
N LYS A 3 0.08 -11.90 -16.65
CA LYS A 3 1.37 -11.43 -17.21
C LYS A 3 2.51 -11.47 -16.18
N PHE A 4 2.21 -11.14 -14.93
CA PHE A 4 3.17 -11.19 -13.83
C PHE A 4 3.77 -12.60 -13.61
N LEU A 5 2.92 -13.61 -13.43
CA LEU A 5 3.36 -14.98 -13.13
C LEU A 5 4.08 -15.64 -14.31
N ASP A 6 3.75 -15.23 -15.54
CA ASP A 6 4.43 -15.73 -16.72
C ASP A 6 5.85 -15.17 -16.81
N ILE A 7 6.04 -13.86 -16.60
CA ILE A 7 7.37 -13.23 -16.60
C ILE A 7 8.25 -13.74 -15.45
N LEU A 8 7.66 -14.01 -14.27
CA LEU A 8 8.39 -14.51 -13.11
C LEU A 8 9.07 -15.87 -13.35
N LYS A 9 8.60 -16.65 -14.33
CA LYS A 9 9.24 -17.92 -14.73
C LYS A 9 10.54 -17.70 -15.51
N ASP A 10 10.63 -16.59 -16.23
CA ASP A 10 11.70 -16.32 -17.20
C ASP A 10 12.77 -15.36 -16.64
N ARG A 11 12.40 -14.46 -15.73
CA ARG A 11 13.33 -13.52 -15.11
C ARG A 11 12.93 -13.10 -13.69
N ILE A 12 13.91 -12.59 -12.97
CA ILE A 12 13.71 -11.92 -11.68
C ILE A 12 12.93 -10.62 -11.89
N LEU A 13 11.94 -10.38 -11.02
CA LEU A 13 11.23 -9.13 -10.89
C LEU A 13 11.73 -8.39 -9.66
N ILE A 14 12.05 -7.10 -9.82
CA ILE A 14 12.56 -6.26 -8.74
C ILE A 14 11.42 -5.41 -8.18
N PHE A 15 11.13 -5.56 -6.90
CA PHE A 15 10.21 -4.67 -6.18
C PHE A 15 10.90 -3.36 -5.82
N ASP A 16 10.12 -2.33 -5.52
CA ASP A 16 10.61 -1.06 -5.03
C ASP A 16 11.16 -1.16 -3.59
N GLY A 17 11.55 -0.01 -3.06
CA GLY A 17 12.06 0.10 -1.69
C GLY A 17 11.06 0.76 -0.75
N ALA A 18 11.56 1.16 0.42
CA ALA A 18 10.71 1.66 1.48
C ALA A 18 10.03 3.01 1.14
N MET A 19 8.69 3.02 1.14
CA MET A 19 7.87 4.23 1.03
C MET A 19 8.07 5.15 2.25
N GLY A 20 7.94 4.62 3.47
CA GLY A 20 7.96 5.42 4.70
C GLY A 20 9.27 6.20 4.89
N SER A 21 10.44 5.55 4.76
CA SER A 21 11.73 6.25 4.88
C SER A 21 11.96 7.25 3.75
N SER A 22 11.48 6.95 2.54
CA SER A 22 11.56 7.87 1.40
C SER A 22 10.72 9.13 1.62
N LEU A 23 9.52 9.00 2.18
CA LEU A 23 8.67 10.13 2.57
C LEU A 23 9.32 10.98 3.67
N GLN A 24 9.95 10.36 4.67
CA GLN A 24 10.66 11.10 5.72
C GLN A 24 11.83 11.93 5.15
N ALA A 25 12.51 11.45 4.12
CA ALA A 25 13.57 12.19 3.44
C ALA A 25 13.07 13.44 2.67
N LEU A 26 11.76 13.56 2.44
CA LEU A 26 11.16 14.74 1.81
C LEU A 26 10.95 15.91 2.78
N ASN A 27 11.22 15.75 4.08
CA ASN A 27 11.05 16.77 5.12
C ASN A 27 9.64 17.41 5.11
N LEU A 28 8.60 16.58 4.97
CA LEU A 28 7.21 17.03 5.00
C LEU A 28 6.87 17.68 6.34
N THR A 29 6.15 18.80 6.28
CA THR A 29 5.70 19.55 7.46
C THR A 29 4.42 18.93 8.03
N ILE A 30 4.07 19.25 9.28
CA ILE A 30 2.81 18.79 9.90
C ILE A 30 1.58 19.16 9.04
N ASP A 31 1.59 20.32 8.40
CA ASP A 31 0.50 20.76 7.53
C ASP A 31 0.41 19.89 6.26
N ASP A 32 1.54 19.42 5.72
CA ASP A 32 1.58 18.48 4.59
C ASP A 32 0.92 17.14 4.95
N TRP A 33 1.07 16.68 6.20
CA TRP A 33 0.40 15.48 6.70
C TRP A 33 -1.11 15.68 6.90
N GLY A 34 -1.61 16.91 6.85
CA GLY A 34 -3.01 17.26 7.11
C GLY A 34 -3.29 17.73 8.54
N GLY A 35 -2.23 18.03 9.31
CA GLY A 35 -2.30 18.49 10.70
C GLY A 35 -1.76 17.47 11.71
N PRO A 36 -1.63 17.86 13.00
CA PRO A 36 -0.96 17.05 14.02
C PRO A 36 -1.58 15.66 14.21
N GLN A 37 -2.89 15.53 14.00
CA GLN A 37 -3.60 14.26 14.14
C GLN A 37 -3.21 13.21 13.10
N PHE A 38 -2.60 13.62 11.97
CA PHE A 38 -2.24 12.76 10.85
C PHE A 38 -0.73 12.62 10.68
N GLU A 39 0.06 13.13 11.63
CA GLU A 39 1.50 12.98 11.61
C GLU A 39 1.87 11.49 11.50
N ASN A 40 2.67 11.13 10.51
CA ASN A 40 3.06 9.75 10.15
C ASN A 40 1.92 8.83 9.66
N CYS A 41 0.73 9.36 9.33
CA CYS A 41 -0.27 8.61 8.57
C CYS A 41 0.04 8.73 7.06
N SER A 42 0.91 7.85 6.55
CA SER A 42 1.35 7.88 5.14
C SER A 42 0.17 7.80 4.18
N GLU A 43 -0.86 7.03 4.53
CA GLU A 43 -2.08 6.89 3.74
C GLU A 43 -2.83 8.21 3.57
N ASN A 44 -2.79 9.11 4.57
CA ASN A 44 -3.46 10.41 4.45
C ASN A 44 -2.80 11.33 3.41
N LEU A 45 -1.51 11.11 3.11
CA LEU A 45 -0.82 11.85 2.05
C LEU A 45 -1.42 11.61 0.66
N LEU A 46 -2.21 10.55 0.45
CA LEU A 46 -2.97 10.36 -0.80
C LEU A 46 -4.01 11.47 -1.03
N TYR A 47 -4.43 12.16 0.03
CA TYR A 47 -5.36 13.28 -0.04
C TYR A 47 -4.64 14.62 -0.03
N THR A 48 -3.62 14.76 0.82
CA THR A 48 -2.98 16.06 1.07
C THR A 48 -1.79 16.32 0.16
N ARG A 49 -0.97 15.30 -0.12
CA ARG A 49 0.29 15.37 -0.89
C ARG A 49 0.49 14.14 -1.79
N PRO A 50 -0.44 13.86 -2.73
CA PRO A 50 -0.28 12.74 -3.67
C PRO A 50 0.97 12.88 -4.54
N ASP A 51 1.45 14.10 -4.75
CA ASP A 51 2.69 14.42 -5.45
C ASP A 51 3.94 13.86 -4.73
N ALA A 52 3.93 13.82 -3.39
CA ALA A 52 5.02 13.25 -2.61
C ALA A 52 5.11 11.73 -2.80
N ILE A 53 3.96 11.04 -2.80
CA ILE A 53 3.87 9.60 -3.03
C ILE A 53 4.27 9.27 -4.47
N GLU A 54 3.76 10.03 -5.44
CA GLU A 54 4.12 9.88 -6.86
C GLU A 54 5.63 10.01 -7.04
N LYS A 55 6.26 11.04 -6.44
CA LYS A 55 7.71 11.24 -6.49
C LYS A 55 8.49 10.04 -5.96
N VAL A 56 8.03 9.39 -4.89
CA VAL A 56 8.68 8.19 -4.35
C VAL A 56 8.54 7.02 -5.33
N HIS A 57 7.34 6.74 -5.83
CA HIS A 57 7.13 5.67 -6.82
C HIS A 57 7.95 5.87 -8.08
N THR A 58 7.93 7.08 -8.67
CA THR A 58 8.69 7.37 -9.89
C THR A 58 10.18 7.24 -9.64
N SER A 59 10.69 7.60 -8.45
CA SER A 59 12.12 7.41 -8.14
C SER A 59 12.56 5.94 -8.21
N PHE A 60 11.71 5.00 -7.83
CA PHE A 60 11.99 3.56 -7.96
C PHE A 60 11.81 3.06 -9.40
N LEU A 61 10.79 3.55 -10.09
CA LEU A 61 10.56 3.20 -11.50
C LEU A 61 11.69 3.70 -12.41
N ASP A 62 12.22 4.90 -12.15
CA ASP A 62 13.34 5.54 -12.87
C ASP A 62 14.63 4.71 -12.77
N VAL A 63 14.89 4.10 -11.60
CA VAL A 63 16.05 3.20 -11.42
C VAL A 63 15.77 1.76 -11.87
N GLY A 64 14.57 1.52 -12.38
CA GLY A 64 14.25 0.31 -13.15
C GLY A 64 13.48 -0.77 -12.41
N CYS A 65 12.96 -0.53 -11.19
CA CYS A 65 12.08 -1.46 -10.49
C CYS A 65 10.91 -1.92 -11.38
N ASP A 66 10.51 -3.17 -11.24
CA ASP A 66 9.44 -3.80 -12.01
C ASP A 66 8.08 -3.71 -11.33
N VAL A 67 8.07 -3.66 -9.99
CA VAL A 67 6.86 -3.59 -9.18
C VAL A 67 6.99 -2.43 -8.22
N ILE A 68 5.91 -1.66 -8.08
CA ILE A 68 5.77 -0.68 -7.00
C ILE A 68 4.66 -1.10 -6.05
N GLU A 69 4.91 -1.03 -4.76
CA GLU A 69 3.94 -1.30 -3.72
C GLU A 69 3.06 -0.08 -3.47
N THR A 70 1.74 -0.25 -3.37
CA THR A 70 0.84 0.87 -3.08
C THR A 70 1.15 1.47 -1.71
N ASN A 71 0.97 2.78 -1.54
CA ASN A 71 1.05 3.43 -0.22
C ASN A 71 -0.18 3.10 0.64
N SER A 72 -0.26 1.85 1.08
CA SER A 72 -1.42 1.27 1.79
C SER A 72 -1.04 0.30 2.90
N PHE A 73 0.20 0.30 3.35
CA PHE A 73 0.69 -0.61 4.40
C PHE A 73 -0.19 -0.54 5.66
N GLY A 74 -0.51 0.67 6.11
CA GLY A 74 -1.43 0.98 7.21
C GLY A 74 -2.87 1.21 6.77
N GLY A 75 -3.26 0.83 5.55
CA GLY A 75 -4.57 1.11 4.97
C GLY A 75 -5.76 0.39 5.62
N SER A 76 -5.55 -0.48 6.60
CA SER A 76 -6.64 -1.20 7.28
C SER A 76 -7.47 -0.28 8.19
N GLU A 77 -8.76 -0.59 8.35
CA GLU A 77 -9.67 0.11 9.27
C GLU A 77 -9.11 0.23 10.69
N VAL A 78 -8.43 -0.82 11.18
CA VAL A 78 -7.85 -0.87 12.53
C VAL A 78 -6.77 0.19 12.74
N VAL A 79 -5.94 0.44 11.72
CA VAL A 79 -4.86 1.42 11.78
C VAL A 79 -5.41 2.82 11.55
N LEU A 80 -6.26 3.01 10.54
CA LEU A 80 -6.85 4.30 10.21
C LEU A 80 -7.75 4.85 11.33
N ALA A 81 -8.33 3.97 12.16
CA ALA A 81 -9.05 4.36 13.36
C ALA A 81 -8.18 5.11 14.38
N GLU A 82 -6.87 4.82 14.44
CA GLU A 82 -5.93 5.52 15.34
C GLU A 82 -5.73 7.00 14.93
N PHE A 83 -6.02 7.31 13.67
CA PHE A 83 -5.99 8.66 13.08
C PHE A 83 -7.39 9.27 12.90
N GLY A 84 -8.45 8.60 13.36
CA GLY A 84 -9.83 9.08 13.29
C GLY A 84 -10.43 9.10 11.88
N ILE A 85 -9.95 8.24 10.96
CA ILE A 85 -10.39 8.17 9.56
C ILE A 85 -10.69 6.73 9.10
N ALA A 86 -11.17 5.88 10.00
CA ALA A 86 -11.53 4.48 9.72
C ALA A 86 -12.55 4.35 8.58
N GLU A 87 -13.50 5.29 8.48
CA GLU A 87 -14.51 5.32 7.44
C GLU A 87 -13.94 5.54 6.03
N ARG A 88 -12.67 5.96 5.92
CA ARG A 88 -11.97 6.16 4.65
C ARG A 88 -11.23 4.93 4.15
N THR A 89 -11.27 3.78 4.86
CA THR A 89 -10.54 2.56 4.49
C THR A 89 -10.70 2.19 3.02
N TYR A 90 -11.93 2.12 2.51
CA TYR A 90 -12.13 1.78 1.09
C TYR A 90 -11.50 2.82 0.15
N ASP A 91 -11.81 4.11 0.35
CA ASP A 91 -11.42 5.19 -0.55
C ASP A 91 -9.90 5.38 -0.60
N VAL A 92 -9.23 5.30 0.56
CA VAL A 92 -7.78 5.51 0.62
C VAL A 92 -7.02 4.39 -0.08
N ASN A 93 -7.44 3.14 0.11
CA ASN A 93 -6.82 1.99 -0.56
C ASN A 93 -7.08 2.01 -2.07
N LYS A 94 -8.29 2.41 -2.48
CA LYS A 94 -8.60 2.59 -3.89
C LYS A 94 -7.72 3.66 -4.54
N LYS A 95 -7.58 4.83 -3.91
CA LYS A 95 -6.68 5.90 -4.38
C LYS A 95 -5.22 5.46 -4.45
N ALA A 96 -4.75 4.70 -3.45
CA ALA A 96 -3.39 4.15 -3.44
C ALA A 96 -3.16 3.25 -4.66
N ALA A 97 -4.10 2.33 -4.92
CA ALA A 97 -4.04 1.41 -6.05
C ALA A 97 -4.16 2.14 -7.40
N GLU A 98 -5.07 3.09 -7.55
CA GLU A 98 -5.24 3.88 -8.77
C GLU A 98 -3.96 4.66 -9.12
N LEU A 99 -3.33 5.29 -8.11
CA LEU A 99 -2.08 6.01 -8.29
C LEU A 99 -0.96 5.09 -8.75
N ALA A 100 -0.68 4.02 -8.00
CA ALA A 100 0.38 3.08 -8.36
C ALA A 100 0.11 2.41 -9.71
N LYS A 101 -1.15 2.05 -9.99
CA LYS A 101 -1.54 1.41 -11.25
C LYS A 101 -1.32 2.33 -12.45
N ARG A 102 -1.69 3.61 -12.33
CA ARG A 102 -1.43 4.62 -13.35
C ARG A 102 0.06 4.76 -13.62
N LEU A 103 0.87 4.96 -12.56
CA LEU A 103 2.32 5.13 -12.71
C LEU A 103 3.01 3.89 -13.29
N ALA A 104 2.61 2.70 -12.87
CA ALA A 104 3.08 1.45 -13.47
C ALA A 104 2.71 1.39 -14.96
N ALA A 105 1.48 1.74 -15.33
CA ALA A 105 1.07 1.77 -16.74
C ALA A 105 1.88 2.79 -17.56
N ASP A 106 2.10 3.99 -17.04
CA ASP A 106 2.86 5.06 -17.70
C ASP A 106 4.33 4.66 -17.96
N TYR A 107 4.93 3.89 -17.05
CA TYR A 107 6.31 3.39 -17.17
C TYR A 107 6.44 2.04 -17.88
N SER A 108 5.33 1.41 -18.26
CA SER A 108 5.35 0.09 -18.91
C SER A 108 5.69 0.20 -20.38
N THR A 109 6.61 -0.65 -20.85
CA THR A 109 6.82 -0.92 -22.28
C THR A 109 6.41 -2.36 -22.63
N PRO A 110 6.24 -2.71 -23.92
CA PRO A 110 5.98 -4.09 -24.32
C PRO A 110 7.06 -5.07 -23.82
N GLU A 111 8.32 -4.64 -23.78
CA GLU A 111 9.47 -5.45 -23.34
C GLU A 111 9.62 -5.47 -21.82
N LYS A 112 9.18 -4.40 -21.15
CA LYS A 112 9.36 -4.22 -19.71
C LYS A 112 8.06 -3.69 -19.06
N PRO A 113 7.05 -4.55 -18.86
CA PRO A 113 5.86 -4.15 -18.12
C PRO A 113 6.20 -3.84 -16.66
N ARG A 114 5.40 -2.96 -16.06
CA ARG A 114 5.41 -2.64 -14.64
C ARG A 114 4.12 -3.08 -13.99
N PHE A 115 4.19 -3.31 -12.68
CA PHE A 115 3.07 -3.81 -11.90
C PHE A 115 2.87 -2.98 -10.65
N ALA A 116 1.61 -2.85 -10.23
CA ALA A 116 1.26 -2.27 -8.95
C ALA A 116 0.85 -3.37 -7.98
N ALA A 117 1.58 -3.53 -6.88
CA ALA A 117 1.25 -4.49 -5.81
C ALA A 117 0.47 -3.79 -4.69
N GLY A 118 -0.74 -4.26 -4.41
CA GLY A 118 -1.52 -3.80 -3.26
C GLY A 118 -0.87 -4.24 -1.95
N SER A 119 -0.21 -3.32 -1.25
CA SER A 119 0.43 -3.53 0.05
C SER A 119 -0.62 -3.70 1.17
N ILE A 120 -0.48 -4.78 1.93
CA ILE A 120 -1.33 -5.13 3.07
C ILE A 120 -0.43 -5.45 4.26
N GLY A 121 -0.25 -4.44 5.12
CA GLY A 121 0.53 -4.59 6.34
C GLY A 121 -0.20 -5.38 7.45
N PRO A 122 0.50 -5.67 8.57
CA PRO A 122 -0.03 -6.47 9.68
C PRO A 122 -1.06 -5.72 10.55
N GLY A 123 -1.15 -4.40 10.41
CA GLY A 123 -1.84 -3.54 11.36
C GLY A 123 -1.13 -3.46 12.72
N THR A 124 -1.80 -2.87 13.72
CA THR A 124 -1.24 -2.62 15.07
C THR A 124 -1.70 -3.63 16.14
N LYS A 125 -2.60 -4.57 15.79
CA LYS A 125 -3.21 -5.50 16.74
C LYS A 125 -2.78 -6.93 16.45
N LEU A 126 -2.48 -7.68 17.52
CA LEU A 126 -2.03 -9.08 17.48
C LEU A 126 -3.16 -9.98 18.01
N PRO A 127 -3.83 -10.76 17.15
CA PRO A 127 -4.93 -11.65 17.57
C PRO A 127 -4.53 -12.68 18.63
N THR A 128 -3.31 -13.23 18.53
CA THR A 128 -2.80 -14.24 19.47
C THR A 128 -2.65 -13.68 20.89
N LEU A 129 -2.43 -12.36 21.03
CA LEU A 129 -2.38 -11.67 22.33
C LEU A 129 -3.75 -11.13 22.78
N GLY A 130 -4.82 -11.39 22.03
CA GLY A 130 -6.17 -10.96 22.38
C GLY A 130 -6.47 -9.49 22.12
N HIS A 131 -5.60 -8.75 21.41
CA HIS A 131 -5.82 -7.33 21.10
C HIS A 131 -7.03 -7.09 20.19
N ILE A 132 -7.35 -8.09 19.35
CA ILE A 132 -8.46 -8.07 18.41
C ILE A 132 -8.93 -9.50 18.17
N THR A 133 -10.23 -9.68 17.88
CA THR A 133 -10.72 -10.99 17.44
C THR A 133 -10.30 -11.25 15.99
N TYR A 134 -10.04 -12.51 15.65
CA TYR A 134 -9.76 -12.91 14.26
C TYR A 134 -10.84 -12.42 13.28
N ARG A 135 -12.12 -12.47 13.69
CA ARG A 135 -13.24 -12.02 12.86
C ARG A 135 -13.17 -10.52 12.57
N ASN A 136 -12.87 -9.70 13.56
CA ASN A 136 -12.78 -8.26 13.37
C ASN A 136 -11.56 -7.90 12.51
N LEU A 137 -10.42 -8.56 12.72
CA LEU A 137 -9.24 -8.35 11.88
C LEU A 137 -9.51 -8.72 10.42
N LYS A 138 -10.13 -9.88 10.17
CA LYS A 138 -10.52 -10.31 8.82
C LYS A 138 -11.47 -9.33 8.14
N ASN A 139 -12.41 -8.74 8.89
CA ASN A 139 -13.33 -7.75 8.35
C ASN A 139 -12.59 -6.45 7.97
N ALA A 140 -11.64 -6.00 8.80
CA ALA A 140 -10.82 -4.83 8.49
C ALA A 140 -9.98 -5.01 7.22
N TYR A 141 -9.35 -6.19 7.05
CA TYR A 141 -8.62 -6.51 5.82
C TYR A 141 -9.53 -6.57 4.59
N ARG A 142 -10.74 -7.12 4.73
CA ARG A 142 -11.68 -7.20 3.61
C ARG A 142 -11.95 -5.83 3.00
N GLU A 143 -12.17 -4.79 3.79
CA GLU A 143 -12.49 -3.47 3.25
C GLU A 143 -11.28 -2.82 2.57
N GLN A 144 -10.08 -3.00 3.13
CA GLN A 144 -8.82 -2.60 2.49
C GLN A 144 -8.64 -3.32 1.13
N VAL A 145 -8.76 -4.64 1.10
CA VAL A 145 -8.59 -5.45 -0.12
C VAL A 145 -9.61 -5.09 -1.18
N ARG A 146 -10.86 -4.77 -0.80
CA ARG A 146 -11.88 -4.27 -1.74
C ARG A 146 -11.43 -2.98 -2.42
N GLY A 147 -10.90 -2.02 -1.66
CA GLY A 147 -10.36 -0.79 -2.22
C GLY A 147 -9.21 -1.04 -3.19
N LEU A 148 -8.22 -1.86 -2.78
CA LEU A 148 -7.06 -2.21 -3.63
C LEU A 148 -7.49 -2.92 -4.92
N PHE A 149 -8.42 -3.87 -4.82
CA PHE A 149 -8.96 -4.60 -5.97
C PHE A 149 -9.67 -3.66 -6.95
N ASP A 150 -10.60 -2.84 -6.45
CA ASP A 150 -11.38 -1.92 -7.28
C ASP A 150 -10.52 -0.80 -7.87
N GLY A 151 -9.41 -0.44 -7.21
CA GLY A 151 -8.41 0.51 -7.72
C GLY A 151 -7.43 -0.09 -8.74
N GLY A 152 -7.49 -1.40 -8.98
CA GLY A 152 -6.80 -2.05 -10.09
C GLY A 152 -5.38 -2.55 -9.78
N SER A 153 -5.07 -2.87 -8.53
CA SER A 153 -3.82 -3.58 -8.19
C SER A 153 -3.66 -4.85 -9.04
N ASP A 154 -2.45 -5.09 -9.56
CA ASP A 154 -2.14 -6.27 -10.37
C ASP A 154 -1.98 -7.54 -9.53
N LEU A 155 -1.54 -7.36 -8.28
CA LEU A 155 -1.34 -8.40 -7.28
C LEU A 155 -1.49 -7.80 -5.88
N PHE A 156 -1.57 -8.64 -4.86
CA PHE A 156 -1.53 -8.24 -3.46
C PHE A 156 -0.28 -8.80 -2.78
N ILE A 157 0.26 -8.04 -1.83
CA ILE A 157 1.35 -8.48 -0.97
C ILE A 157 0.92 -8.35 0.49
N VAL A 158 0.76 -9.49 1.15
CA VAL A 158 0.55 -9.56 2.60
C VAL A 158 1.93 -9.61 3.25
N GLU A 159 2.31 -8.55 3.93
CA GLU A 159 3.69 -8.31 4.32
C GLU A 159 3.86 -7.99 5.80
N THR A 160 5.09 -8.17 6.28
CA THR A 160 5.54 -7.79 7.64
C THR A 160 4.64 -8.35 8.77
N CYS A 161 3.93 -9.44 8.50
CA CYS A 161 3.11 -10.15 9.49
C CYS A 161 3.99 -10.79 10.56
N GLN A 162 3.70 -10.47 11.81
CA GLN A 162 4.40 -11.02 12.97
C GLN A 162 3.56 -12.10 13.67
N ASP A 163 2.23 -12.06 13.48
CA ASP A 163 1.29 -13.07 13.96
C ASP A 163 0.70 -13.84 12.75
N LEU A 164 0.78 -15.16 12.78
CA LEU A 164 0.24 -16.01 11.70
C LEU A 164 -1.26 -15.82 11.49
N LEU A 165 -2.00 -15.38 12.51
CA LEU A 165 -3.40 -15.04 12.39
C LEU A 165 -3.64 -13.76 11.58
N GLN A 166 -2.67 -12.84 11.49
CA GLN A 166 -2.74 -11.70 10.57
C GLN A 166 -2.68 -12.19 9.12
N THR A 167 -1.67 -13.01 8.79
CA THR A 167 -1.50 -13.56 7.43
C THR A 167 -2.69 -14.43 7.02
N LYS A 168 -3.28 -15.19 7.95
CA LYS A 168 -4.45 -16.02 7.67
C LYS A 168 -5.74 -15.20 7.49
N ALA A 169 -5.83 -14.05 8.15
CA ALA A 169 -7.02 -13.19 8.13
C ALA A 169 -7.09 -12.32 6.88
N ALA A 170 -5.92 -11.82 6.42
CA ALA A 170 -5.75 -11.09 5.17
C ALA A 170 -6.14 -11.97 3.97
#